data_AF-A0A0C3QKD2-F1
#
_entry.id   AF-A0A0C3QKD2-F1
#
_cell.length_a   1.000
_cell.length_b   1.000
_cell.length_c   1.000
_cell.angle_alpha   90.00
_cell.angle_beta   90.00
_cell.angle_gamma   90.00
#
_symmetry.space_group_name_H-M   'P 1'
#
loop_
_entity.id
_entity.type
_entity.pdbx_description
1 polymer ?
#
loop_
_entity_poly.entity_id
_entity_poly.type
_entity_poly.pdbx_seq_one_letter_code
_entity_poly.pdbx_strand_id
1 'polypeptide(L)'
;MLPFENVARTATPNDPGSPQTLKTPKRAGEFLVSPGPDNLGINPGLRLFFKSLWFNESAKKKNDSDPAATATAAAAAAAAPAALIPRPPGEKGKNGWNLQEVMSLKDDDGLYAEILRAARHCISRSGLDWDSTYSEQDPGRLAACFRELKKQQPYLERFQGDWPAKEMVISALQNRRKTRTAKTKAKLATDQVTQNEMARVDEAIAAE
;
A
#
# COMPACT_ATOMS: atom_id res chain seq x y z
N MET A 1 36.68 -40.57 -1.42
CA MET A 1 37.58 -39.90 -2.37
C MET A 1 36.99 -40.09 -3.75
N LEU A 2 36.20 -39.12 -4.23
CA LEU A 2 35.55 -39.13 -5.55
C LEU A 2 35.85 -37.79 -6.22
N PRO A 3 36.21 -37.78 -7.52
CA PRO A 3 36.68 -36.57 -8.19
C PRO A 3 35.52 -35.62 -8.55
N PHE A 4 35.76 -34.34 -8.29
CA PHE A 4 34.96 -33.19 -8.71
C PHE A 4 35.01 -33.05 -10.24
N GLU A 5 33.87 -33.23 -10.93
CA GLU A 5 33.73 -32.82 -12.33
C GLU A 5 33.44 -31.31 -12.41
N ASN A 6 34.33 -30.64 -13.15
CA ASN A 6 34.42 -29.21 -13.35
C ASN A 6 33.66 -28.84 -14.64
N VAL A 7 32.45 -28.30 -14.51
CA VAL A 7 31.66 -27.84 -15.67
C VAL A 7 32.09 -26.43 -16.06
N ALA A 8 32.76 -26.35 -17.20
CA ALA A 8 33.24 -25.14 -17.83
C ALA A 8 32.10 -24.16 -18.16
N ARG A 9 32.24 -22.91 -17.68
CA ARG A 9 31.44 -21.77 -18.11
C ARG A 9 31.93 -21.28 -19.48
N THR A 10 31.10 -21.39 -20.50
CA THR A 10 31.31 -20.72 -21.78
C THR A 10 30.97 -19.23 -21.63
N ALA A 11 31.98 -18.38 -21.76
CA ALA A 11 31.85 -16.94 -21.85
C ALA A 11 31.31 -16.56 -23.23
N THR A 12 30.20 -15.84 -23.28
CA THR A 12 29.71 -15.19 -24.49
C THR A 12 30.47 -13.89 -24.75
N PRO A 13 30.89 -13.60 -26.00
CA PRO A 13 31.67 -12.42 -26.34
C PRO A 13 30.81 -11.15 -26.38
N ASN A 14 31.42 -10.06 -25.89
CA ASN A 14 30.98 -8.67 -25.98
C ASN A 14 30.66 -8.26 -27.43
N ASP A 15 29.57 -7.53 -27.60
CA ASP A 15 29.16 -6.84 -28.83
C ASP A 15 29.40 -5.32 -28.68
N PRO A 16 30.47 -4.75 -29.27
CA PRO A 16 30.71 -3.31 -29.26
C PRO A 16 30.25 -2.67 -30.58
N GLY A 17 29.00 -2.23 -30.64
CA GLY A 17 28.51 -1.59 -31.87
C GLY A 17 27.16 -0.91 -31.75
N SER A 18 27.08 0.25 -31.10
CA SER A 18 25.97 1.18 -31.34
C SER A 18 26.48 2.59 -31.66
N PRO A 19 26.13 3.14 -32.84
CA PRO A 19 26.62 4.43 -33.29
C PRO A 19 25.99 5.59 -32.52
N GLN A 20 26.87 6.53 -32.14
CA GLN A 20 26.50 7.82 -31.58
C GLN A 20 25.67 8.61 -32.59
N THR A 21 24.44 8.98 -32.22
CA THR A 21 23.64 9.95 -32.96
C THR A 21 23.94 11.36 -32.46
N LEU A 22 24.08 12.24 -33.47
CA LEU A 22 24.61 13.58 -33.40
C LEU A 22 23.71 14.56 -32.64
N LYS A 23 24.38 15.43 -31.89
CA LYS A 23 23.87 16.66 -31.27
C LYS A 23 23.12 17.54 -32.28
N THR A 24 21.92 17.97 -31.90
CA THR A 24 21.25 19.15 -32.48
C THR A 24 21.18 20.26 -31.42
N PRO A 25 21.56 21.51 -31.74
CA PRO A 25 21.45 22.63 -30.82
C PRO A 25 20.00 23.14 -30.79
N LYS A 26 19.31 22.92 -29.67
CA LYS A 26 17.95 23.42 -29.45
C LYS A 26 18.00 24.84 -28.89
N ARG A 27 17.88 25.79 -29.83
CA ARG A 27 17.20 27.09 -29.75
C ARG A 27 16.94 27.63 -28.32
N ALA A 28 17.67 28.68 -27.97
CA ALA A 28 17.27 29.62 -26.93
C ALA A 28 15.94 30.27 -27.35
N GLY A 29 14.86 29.83 -26.69
CA GLY A 29 13.51 30.35 -26.81
C GLY A 29 12.99 30.50 -25.40
N GLU A 30 13.29 31.67 -24.86
CA GLU A 30 12.78 32.25 -23.63
C GLU A 30 11.24 32.13 -23.61
N PHE A 31 10.73 31.14 -22.86
CA PHE A 31 9.30 31.04 -22.56
C PHE A 31 9.15 31.10 -21.05
N LEU A 32 8.81 32.30 -20.59
CA LEU A 32 8.42 32.65 -19.24
C LEU A 32 7.09 31.94 -18.93
N VAL A 33 7.11 30.63 -18.64
CA VAL A 33 5.94 29.95 -18.07
C VAL A 33 5.99 30.14 -16.56
N SER A 34 5.18 31.10 -16.12
CA SER A 34 4.79 31.32 -14.73
C SER A 34 4.33 30.00 -14.07
N PRO A 35 4.91 29.56 -12.95
CA PRO A 35 4.38 28.42 -12.20
C PRO A 35 3.11 28.85 -11.45
N GLY A 36 1.95 28.69 -12.09
CA GLY A 36 0.65 28.76 -11.43
C GLY A 36 0.50 27.59 -10.44
N PRO A 37 0.10 27.81 -9.18
CA PRO A 37 0.07 26.77 -8.15
C PRO A 37 -1.22 25.93 -8.18
N ASP A 38 -1.75 25.55 -9.34
CA ASP A 38 -3.10 24.97 -9.42
C ASP A 38 -3.17 23.77 -10.37
N ASN A 39 -2.38 22.72 -10.13
CA ASN A 39 -2.66 21.41 -10.76
C ASN A 39 -2.08 20.22 -9.98
N LEU A 40 -2.44 20.11 -8.71
CA LEU A 40 -2.42 18.80 -8.06
C LEU A 40 -3.75 18.12 -8.38
N GLY A 41 -3.78 17.37 -9.48
CA GLY A 41 -4.81 16.39 -9.84
C GLY A 41 -4.91 15.24 -8.83
N ILE A 42 -5.06 15.59 -7.55
CA ILE A 42 -5.36 14.71 -6.44
C ILE A 42 -6.86 14.58 -6.44
N ASN A 43 -7.36 13.41 -6.83
CA ASN A 43 -8.75 13.02 -6.63
C ASN A 43 -9.16 13.33 -5.17
N PRO A 44 -10.02 14.35 -4.91
CA PRO A 44 -10.38 14.74 -3.56
C PRO A 44 -11.21 13.66 -2.85
N GLY A 45 -11.87 12.78 -3.61
CA GLY A 45 -12.70 11.68 -3.06
C GLY A 45 -11.94 10.61 -2.29
N LEU A 46 -10.67 10.32 -2.62
CA LEU A 46 -9.87 9.31 -1.88
C LEU A 46 -9.13 9.88 -0.67
N ARG A 47 -9.04 11.22 -0.54
CA ARG A 47 -8.38 11.89 0.58
C ARG A 47 -9.20 11.85 1.87
N LEU A 48 -10.53 11.81 1.76
CA LEU A 48 -11.42 11.83 2.92
C LEU A 48 -11.73 10.43 3.48
N PHE A 49 -11.78 9.40 2.64
CA PHE A 49 -12.02 8.03 3.12
C PHE A 49 -10.81 7.45 3.90
N PHE A 50 -9.58 7.75 3.49
CA PHE A 50 -8.39 7.21 4.18
C PHE A 50 -7.89 8.04 5.38
N LYS A 51 -8.26 9.34 5.50
CA LYS A 51 -7.93 10.15 6.68
C LYS A 51 -8.79 9.79 7.90
N SER A 52 -10.07 9.47 7.68
CA SER A 52 -10.99 9.07 8.77
C SER A 52 -10.63 7.69 9.36
N LEU A 53 -10.12 6.79 8.51
CA LEU A 53 -9.68 5.43 8.90
C LEU A 53 -8.24 5.34 9.44
N TRP A 54 -7.56 6.48 9.61
CA TRP A 54 -6.18 6.56 10.11
C TRP A 54 -6.09 7.09 11.56
N PHE A 55 -7.17 7.64 12.12
CA PHE A 55 -7.16 8.28 13.43
C PHE A 55 -8.45 8.10 14.24
N ASN A 56 -9.19 7.00 14.06
CA ASN A 56 -10.26 6.64 15.00
C ASN A 56 -9.77 5.57 15.97
N GLU A 57 -8.89 6.02 16.85
CA GLU A 57 -8.42 5.33 18.05
C GLU A 57 -8.87 6.17 19.24
N SER A 58 -10.13 6.03 19.65
CA SER A 58 -10.61 6.28 21.01
C SER A 58 -12.06 5.85 21.18
N ALA A 59 -12.31 5.11 22.26
CA ALA A 59 -13.60 4.80 22.89
C ALA A 59 -14.54 3.82 22.17
N LYS A 60 -14.44 2.53 22.50
CA LYS A 60 -15.27 1.95 23.56
C LYS A 60 -14.81 0.53 23.90
N LYS A 61 -14.15 0.42 25.05
CA LYS A 61 -13.98 -0.82 25.80
C LYS A 61 -15.10 -0.82 26.83
N LYS A 62 -16.03 -1.78 26.76
CA LYS A 62 -16.71 -2.38 27.92
C LYS A 62 -17.35 -3.67 27.45
N ASN A 63 -16.64 -4.74 27.78
CA ASN A 63 -17.06 -6.11 27.70
C ASN A 63 -17.34 -6.51 29.16
N ASP A 64 -18.59 -6.79 29.47
CA ASP A 64 -19.16 -7.49 30.64
C ASP A 64 -20.62 -7.74 30.17
N SER A 65 -21.22 -8.92 30.11
CA SER A 65 -21.03 -10.17 30.86
C SER A 65 -21.64 -11.38 30.11
N ASP A 66 -21.25 -12.57 30.59
CA ASP A 66 -21.96 -13.86 30.58
C ASP A 66 -21.75 -14.90 29.45
N PRO A 67 -21.11 -16.05 29.78
CA PRO A 67 -21.11 -17.26 28.98
C PRO A 67 -22.20 -18.23 29.47
N ALA A 68 -23.18 -18.55 28.62
CA ALA A 68 -24.09 -19.67 28.84
C ALA A 68 -24.17 -20.53 27.57
N ALA A 69 -23.79 -21.78 27.76
CA ALA A 69 -23.71 -22.82 26.76
C ALA A 69 -25.07 -23.15 26.12
N THR A 70 -25.06 -23.44 24.82
CA THR A 70 -25.85 -24.55 24.28
C THR A 70 -25.21 -25.05 22.98
N ALA A 71 -24.74 -26.29 23.05
CA ALA A 71 -24.31 -27.05 21.90
C ALA A 71 -25.53 -27.51 21.08
N THR A 72 -25.50 -27.29 19.77
CA THR A 72 -26.26 -28.11 18.83
C THR A 72 -25.36 -28.43 17.65
N ALA A 73 -24.75 -29.61 17.73
CA ALA A 73 -24.18 -30.31 16.60
C ALA A 73 -25.32 -30.86 15.75
N ALA A 74 -25.48 -30.39 14.50
CA ALA A 74 -26.11 -31.11 13.39
C ALA A 74 -26.15 -30.24 12.12
N ALA A 75 -25.11 -30.34 11.28
CA ALA A 75 -25.22 -30.31 9.82
C ALA A 75 -23.84 -30.46 9.20
N ALA A 76 -23.22 -31.63 9.42
CA ALA A 76 -22.19 -32.14 8.52
C ALA A 76 -22.88 -32.56 7.20
N ALA A 77 -23.32 -31.57 6.43
CA ALA A 77 -23.66 -31.76 5.03
C ALA A 77 -22.36 -31.64 4.24
N ALA A 78 -22.01 -32.72 3.55
CA ALA A 78 -20.84 -32.85 2.68
C ALA A 78 -20.61 -31.60 1.83
N ALA A 79 -19.69 -30.75 2.29
CA ALA A 79 -19.29 -29.53 1.58
C ALA A 79 -18.44 -29.94 0.38
N ALA A 80 -19.04 -29.91 -0.80
CA ALA A 80 -18.28 -29.82 -2.05
C ALA A 80 -17.18 -28.75 -1.87
N PRO A 81 -15.96 -28.95 -2.42
CA PRO A 81 -14.89 -27.96 -2.28
C PRO A 81 -15.43 -26.62 -2.77
N ALA A 82 -15.64 -25.68 -1.83
CA ALA A 82 -16.16 -24.37 -2.14
C ALA A 82 -15.25 -23.80 -3.25
N ALA A 83 -15.84 -23.56 -4.43
CA ALA A 83 -15.09 -23.09 -5.58
C ALA A 83 -14.36 -21.81 -5.18
N LEU A 84 -13.05 -21.91 -4.98
CA LEU A 84 -12.23 -20.78 -4.55
C LEU A 84 -12.33 -19.69 -5.60
N ILE A 85 -12.64 -18.47 -5.18
CA ILE A 85 -12.82 -17.34 -6.09
C ILE A 85 -11.44 -16.96 -6.66
N PRO A 86 -11.22 -17.12 -7.98
CA PRO A 86 -9.94 -16.79 -8.59
C PRO A 86 -9.74 -15.27 -8.65
N ARG A 87 -8.50 -14.84 -8.84
CA ARG A 87 -8.17 -13.42 -9.04
C ARG A 87 -8.75 -12.97 -10.39
N PRO A 88 -9.48 -11.83 -10.46
CA PRO A 88 -9.98 -11.32 -11.73
C PRO A 88 -8.82 -10.94 -12.66
N PRO A 89 -8.99 -11.07 -14.00
CA PRO A 89 -8.00 -10.59 -14.96
C PRO A 89 -7.89 -9.07 -14.91
N GLY A 90 -6.68 -8.54 -15.14
CA GLY A 90 -6.41 -7.11 -15.21
C GLY A 90 -5.72 -6.50 -13.99
N GLU A 91 -5.49 -5.19 -14.05
CA GLU A 91 -4.86 -4.40 -12.99
C GLU A 91 -5.90 -3.77 -12.06
N LYS A 92 -5.50 -3.47 -10.82
CA LYS A 92 -6.33 -2.75 -9.84
C LYS A 92 -6.22 -1.24 -10.09
N GLY A 93 -7.33 -0.52 -10.31
CA GLY A 93 -7.31 0.95 -10.40
C GLY A 93 -8.32 1.57 -11.37
N LYS A 94 -7.98 2.76 -11.90
CA LYS A 94 -8.87 3.63 -12.70
C LYS A 94 -9.49 2.97 -13.94
N ASN A 95 -8.74 2.08 -14.59
CA ASN A 95 -9.19 1.32 -15.77
C ASN A 95 -9.34 -0.16 -15.44
N GLY A 96 -9.42 -0.48 -14.15
CA GLY A 96 -9.29 -1.80 -13.60
C GLY A 96 -10.46 -2.18 -12.72
N TRP A 97 -10.28 -3.26 -11.97
CA TRP A 97 -11.28 -3.73 -11.02
C TRP A 97 -11.11 -3.05 -9.65
N ASN A 98 -12.22 -2.93 -8.92
CA ASN A 98 -12.23 -2.46 -7.53
C ASN A 98 -12.19 -3.66 -6.58
N LEU A 99 -11.24 -3.66 -5.64
CA LEU A 99 -11.04 -4.76 -4.68
C LEU A 99 -12.32 -5.07 -3.88
N GLN A 100 -13.02 -4.05 -3.41
CA GLN A 100 -14.23 -4.23 -2.59
C GLN A 100 -15.37 -4.86 -3.39
N GLU A 101 -15.53 -4.45 -4.65
CA GLU A 101 -16.55 -4.98 -5.56
C GLU A 101 -16.27 -6.44 -5.92
N VAL A 102 -15.02 -6.77 -6.24
CA VAL A 102 -14.61 -8.16 -6.56
C VAL A 102 -14.73 -9.07 -5.35
N MET A 103 -14.53 -8.55 -4.14
CA MET A 103 -14.80 -9.27 -2.91
C MET A 103 -16.29 -9.36 -2.58
N SER A 104 -17.19 -8.79 -3.38
CA SER A 104 -18.64 -8.75 -3.09
C SER A 104 -18.97 -8.09 -1.74
N LEU A 105 -18.17 -7.08 -1.35
CA LEU A 105 -18.34 -6.30 -0.12
C LEU A 105 -18.80 -4.86 -0.41
N LYS A 106 -19.37 -4.60 -1.59
CA LYS A 106 -19.80 -3.26 -2.02
C LYS A 106 -20.89 -2.68 -1.14
N ASP A 107 -21.76 -3.53 -0.59
CA ASP A 107 -22.86 -3.14 0.29
C ASP A 107 -22.48 -3.21 1.78
N ASP A 108 -21.28 -3.71 2.10
CA ASP A 108 -20.78 -3.87 3.47
C ASP A 108 -19.42 -3.19 3.66
N ASP A 109 -19.47 -1.86 3.64
CA ASP A 109 -18.31 -1.00 3.90
C ASP A 109 -17.68 -1.26 5.28
N GLY A 110 -18.51 -1.65 6.27
CA GLY A 110 -18.07 -1.92 7.64
C GLY A 110 -17.13 -3.10 7.70
N LEU A 111 -17.57 -4.25 7.18
CA LEU A 111 -16.74 -5.45 7.12
C LEU A 111 -15.48 -5.23 6.29
N TYR A 112 -15.57 -4.53 5.16
CA TYR A 112 -14.40 -4.21 4.35
C TYR A 112 -13.37 -3.35 5.12
N ALA A 113 -13.83 -2.32 5.84
CA ALA A 113 -12.98 -1.48 6.67
C ALA A 113 -12.33 -2.26 7.82
N GLU A 114 -13.05 -3.19 8.45
CA GLU A 114 -12.53 -4.08 9.48
C GLU A 114 -11.43 -4.99 8.95
N ILE A 115 -11.61 -5.61 7.79
CA ILE A 115 -10.59 -6.45 7.16
C ILE A 115 -9.35 -5.61 6.82
N LEU A 116 -9.52 -4.40 6.28
CA LEU A 116 -8.39 -3.49 6.02
C LEU A 116 -7.65 -3.09 7.31
N ARG A 117 -8.38 -2.92 8.43
CA ARG A 117 -7.79 -2.66 9.74
C ARG A 117 -6.99 -3.87 10.23
N ALA A 118 -7.56 -5.06 10.15
CA ALA A 118 -6.90 -6.31 10.52
C ALA A 118 -5.63 -6.54 9.69
N ALA A 119 -5.68 -6.29 8.38
CA ALA A 119 -4.51 -6.40 7.49
C ALA A 119 -3.37 -5.49 7.95
N ARG A 120 -3.65 -4.21 8.26
CA ARG A 120 -2.64 -3.28 8.78
C ARG A 120 -2.06 -3.72 10.13
N HIS A 121 -2.89 -4.27 11.01
CA HIS A 121 -2.42 -4.80 12.29
C HIS A 121 -1.49 -6.01 12.09
N CYS A 122 -1.84 -6.92 11.17
CA CYS A 122 -1.02 -8.08 10.83
C CYS A 122 0.32 -7.69 10.21
N ILE A 123 0.39 -6.64 9.37
CA ILE A 123 1.65 -6.12 8.82
C ILE A 123 2.60 -5.72 9.95
N SER A 124 2.11 -4.94 10.93
CA SER A 124 2.92 -4.56 12.09
C SER A 124 3.35 -5.77 12.93
N ARG A 125 2.45 -6.72 13.16
CA ARG A 125 2.68 -7.88 14.02
C ARG A 125 3.66 -8.89 13.43
N SER A 126 3.61 -9.09 12.12
CA SER A 126 4.52 -9.97 11.37
C SER A 126 5.90 -9.35 11.12
N GLY A 127 6.10 -8.08 11.49
CA GLY A 127 7.38 -7.39 11.32
C GLY A 127 7.71 -7.10 9.87
N LEU A 128 6.70 -6.89 9.01
CA LEU A 128 6.94 -6.39 7.65
C LEU A 128 7.50 -4.97 7.72
N ASP A 129 8.39 -4.65 6.78
CA ASP A 129 8.94 -3.31 6.69
C ASP A 129 7.96 -2.38 5.95
N TRP A 130 7.59 -1.28 6.59
CA TRP A 130 6.70 -0.27 6.03
C TRP A 130 7.35 0.55 4.92
N ASP A 131 8.69 0.57 4.87
CA ASP A 131 9.44 1.41 3.94
C ASP A 131 9.83 0.67 2.67
N SER A 132 10.09 -0.64 2.75
CA SER A 132 10.41 -1.50 1.60
C SER A 132 9.20 -1.79 0.69
N THR A 133 9.46 -2.00 -0.60
CA THR A 133 8.42 -2.40 -1.57
C THR A 133 7.91 -3.81 -1.30
N TYR A 134 6.77 -4.21 -1.89
CA TYR A 134 6.22 -5.55 -1.67
C TYR A 134 7.18 -6.66 -2.13
N SER A 135 7.88 -6.45 -3.25
CA SER A 135 8.87 -7.38 -3.81
C SER A 135 10.13 -7.52 -2.96
N GLU A 136 10.42 -6.53 -2.11
CA GLU A 136 11.58 -6.53 -1.21
C GLU A 136 11.27 -7.17 0.15
N GLN A 137 10.01 -7.47 0.45
CA GLN A 137 9.63 -8.09 1.72
C GLN A 137 10.10 -9.53 1.81
N ASP A 138 10.46 -9.96 3.01
CA ASP A 138 10.76 -11.37 3.29
C ASP A 138 9.52 -12.25 3.02
N PRO A 139 9.61 -13.27 2.13
CA PRO A 139 8.48 -14.13 1.81
C PRO A 139 7.98 -14.94 3.01
N GLY A 140 8.86 -15.26 3.98
CA GLY A 140 8.48 -15.94 5.22
C GLY A 140 7.57 -15.07 6.10
N ARG A 141 7.91 -13.79 6.27
CA ARG A 141 7.08 -12.81 6.98
C ARG A 141 5.76 -12.55 6.26
N LEU A 142 5.75 -12.48 4.93
CA LEU A 142 4.52 -12.36 4.14
C LEU A 142 3.58 -13.55 4.40
N ALA A 143 4.10 -14.78 4.36
CA ALA A 143 3.31 -15.97 4.64
C ALA A 143 2.77 -15.97 6.09
N ALA A 144 3.58 -15.53 7.06
CA ALA A 144 3.13 -15.36 8.44
C ALA A 144 2.00 -14.32 8.56
N CYS A 145 2.13 -13.17 7.89
CA CYS A 145 1.11 -12.13 7.83
C CYS A 145 -0.21 -12.64 7.25
N PHE A 146 -0.18 -13.37 6.14
CA PHE A 146 -1.39 -13.92 5.52
C PHE A 146 -2.06 -14.98 6.40
N ARG A 147 -1.27 -15.81 7.08
CA ARG A 147 -1.79 -16.80 8.04
C ARG A 147 -2.46 -16.12 9.23
N GLU A 148 -1.86 -15.08 9.80
CA GLU A 148 -2.47 -14.31 10.90
C GLU A 148 -3.73 -13.57 10.44
N LEU A 149 -3.72 -13.02 9.23
CA LEU A 149 -4.86 -12.31 8.68
C LEU A 149 -6.06 -13.25 8.47
N LYS A 150 -5.84 -14.46 7.94
CA LYS A 150 -6.91 -15.48 7.82
C LYS A 150 -7.47 -15.92 9.16
N LYS A 151 -6.62 -16.06 10.18
CA LYS A 151 -7.08 -16.37 11.55
C LYS A 151 -8.01 -15.30 12.12
N GLN A 152 -7.75 -14.02 11.82
CA GLN A 152 -8.60 -12.91 12.27
C GLN A 152 -9.84 -12.73 11.40
N GLN A 153 -9.72 -13.02 10.11
CA GLN A 153 -10.76 -12.79 9.11
C GLN A 153 -10.96 -14.06 8.26
N PRO A 154 -11.73 -15.04 8.78
CA PRO A 154 -12.03 -16.29 8.06
C PRO A 154 -12.70 -16.05 6.70
N TYR A 155 -13.32 -14.89 6.51
CA TYR A 155 -13.87 -14.45 5.24
C TYR A 155 -12.88 -14.57 4.06
N LEU A 156 -11.57 -14.42 4.31
CA LEU A 156 -10.56 -14.47 3.26
C LEU A 156 -10.26 -15.88 2.74
N GLU A 157 -10.71 -16.94 3.43
CA GLU A 157 -10.43 -18.33 3.04
C GLU A 157 -11.15 -18.77 1.75
N ARG A 158 -12.19 -18.02 1.32
CA ARG A 158 -12.92 -18.29 0.07
C ARG A 158 -12.16 -17.91 -1.21
N PHE A 159 -11.04 -17.20 -1.09
CA PHE A 159 -10.31 -16.68 -2.25
C PHE A 159 -9.08 -17.52 -2.54
N GLN A 160 -8.82 -17.78 -3.83
CA GLN A 160 -7.71 -18.61 -4.25
C GLN A 160 -6.36 -17.91 -4.03
N GLY A 161 -5.42 -18.58 -3.36
CA GLY A 161 -4.04 -18.08 -3.24
C GLY A 161 -3.90 -16.76 -2.48
N ASP A 162 -4.82 -16.46 -1.57
CA ASP A 162 -4.79 -15.27 -0.70
C ASP A 162 -4.66 -13.94 -1.49
N TRP A 163 -5.16 -13.91 -2.73
CA TRP A 163 -4.98 -12.75 -3.61
C TRP A 163 -5.56 -11.43 -3.03
N PRO A 164 -6.70 -11.41 -2.30
CA PRO A 164 -7.19 -10.16 -1.72
C PRO A 164 -6.29 -9.69 -0.57
N ALA A 165 -5.81 -10.63 0.27
CA ALA A 165 -4.88 -10.33 1.35
C ALA A 165 -3.59 -9.70 0.82
N LYS A 166 -3.03 -10.26 -0.26
CA LYS A 166 -1.88 -9.70 -0.97
C LYS A 166 -2.14 -8.27 -1.44
N GLU A 167 -3.28 -8.02 -2.07
CA GLU A 167 -3.64 -6.70 -2.59
C GLU A 167 -3.87 -5.66 -1.49
N MET A 168 -4.43 -6.08 -0.35
CA MET A 168 -4.57 -5.23 0.84
C MET A 168 -3.21 -4.85 1.42
N VAL A 169 -2.28 -5.80 1.54
CA VAL A 169 -0.92 -5.54 2.04
C VAL A 169 -0.18 -4.58 1.11
N ILE A 170 -0.22 -4.82 -0.22
CA ILE A 170 0.38 -3.92 -1.21
C ILE A 170 -0.17 -2.50 -1.05
N SER A 171 -1.50 -2.36 -0.96
CA SER A 171 -2.15 -1.05 -0.83
C SER A 171 -1.75 -0.34 0.46
N ALA A 172 -1.69 -1.06 1.58
CA ALA A 172 -1.29 -0.51 2.87
C ALA A 172 0.15 0.02 2.85
N LEU A 173 1.10 -0.75 2.33
CA LEU A 173 2.51 -0.35 2.21
C LEU A 173 2.66 0.88 1.29
N GLN A 174 1.99 0.89 0.14
CA GLN A 174 2.02 2.03 -0.79
C GLN A 174 1.42 3.29 -0.16
N ASN A 175 0.28 3.17 0.52
CA ASN A 175 -0.37 4.31 1.16
C ASN A 175 0.49 4.87 2.29
N ARG A 176 1.13 4.02 3.10
CA ARG A 176 2.05 4.46 4.16
C ARG A 176 3.19 5.33 3.60
N ARG A 177 3.85 4.88 2.52
CA ARG A 177 4.90 5.64 1.85
C ARG A 177 4.39 6.96 1.29
N LYS A 178 3.27 6.94 0.57
CA LYS A 178 2.64 8.15 0.01
C LYS A 178 2.32 9.17 1.11
N THR A 179 1.71 8.73 2.20
CA THR A 179 1.37 9.60 3.34
C THR A 179 2.62 10.19 4.00
N ARG A 180 3.69 9.40 4.15
CA ARG A 180 4.96 9.88 4.71
C ARG A 180 5.59 10.98 3.86
N THR A 181 5.68 10.76 2.55
CA THR A 181 6.22 11.77 1.62
C THR A 181 5.38 13.03 1.62
N ALA A 182 4.05 12.90 1.63
CA ALA A 182 3.14 14.04 1.71
C ALA A 182 3.32 14.84 3.01
N LYS A 183 3.48 14.17 4.16
CA LYS A 183 3.75 14.82 5.45
C LYS A 183 5.07 15.56 5.47
N THR A 184 6.13 14.95 4.92
CA THR A 184 7.46 15.58 4.86
C THR A 184 7.42 16.85 4.02
N LYS A 185 6.77 16.80 2.85
CA LYS A 185 6.57 17.98 2.00
C LYS A 185 5.74 19.07 2.67
N ALA A 186 4.66 18.68 3.36
CA ALA A 186 3.82 19.63 4.10
C ALA A 186 4.60 20.34 5.20
N LYS A 187 5.43 19.59 5.97
CA LYS A 187 6.29 20.17 7.00
C LYS A 187 7.29 21.17 6.40
N LEU A 188 7.98 20.81 5.32
CA LEU A 188 8.93 21.71 4.66
C LEU A 188 8.26 22.99 4.15
N ALA A 189 7.04 22.89 3.61
CA ALA A 189 6.28 24.07 3.19
C ALA A 189 5.90 24.97 4.38
N THR A 190 5.48 24.38 5.50
CA THR A 190 5.20 25.13 6.73
C THR A 190 6.46 25.81 7.28
N ASP A 191 7.57 25.07 7.36
CA ASP A 191 8.85 25.59 7.85
C ASP A 191 9.33 26.77 6.98
N GLN A 192 9.14 26.70 5.65
CA GLN A 192 9.47 27.79 4.73
C GLN A 192 8.58 29.03 4.92
N VAL A 193 7.28 28.85 5.15
CA VAL A 193 6.37 29.96 5.45
C VAL A 193 6.78 30.65 6.76
N THR A 194 7.08 29.88 7.80
CA THR A 194 7.54 30.41 9.09
C THR A 194 8.89 31.14 8.96
N GLN A 195 9.84 30.60 8.19
CA GLN A 195 11.11 31.28 7.93
C GLN A 195 10.92 32.61 7.20
N ASN A 196 10.04 32.65 6.19
CA ASN A 196 9.73 33.88 5.46
C ASN A 196 9.02 34.92 6.37
N GLU A 197 8.19 34.47 7.30
CA GLU A 197 7.52 35.34 8.27
C GLU A 197 8.51 35.92 9.29
N MET A 198 9.39 35.09 9.85
CA MET A 198 10.44 35.56 10.77
C MET A 198 11.39 36.55 10.09
N ALA A 199 11.82 36.26 8.86
CA ALA A 199 12.69 37.17 8.10
C ALA A 199 12.05 38.55 7.85
N ARG A 200 10.73 38.61 7.63
CA ARG A 200 10.00 39.89 7.47
C ARG A 200 9.92 40.70 8.76
N VAL A 201 9.79 40.03 9.91
CA VAL A 201 9.78 40.71 11.22
C VAL A 201 11.16 41.27 11.52
N ASP A 202 12.22 40.50 11.27
CA ASP A 202 13.60 40.95 11.48
C ASP A 202 13.96 42.15 10.59
N GLU A 203 13.54 42.14 9.33
CA GLU A 203 13.72 43.28 8.40
C GLU A 203 12.96 44.54 8.87
N ALA A 204 11.76 44.39 9.42
CA ALA A 204 10.98 45.51 9.95
C ALA A 204 11.63 46.13 11.20
N ILE A 205 12.20 45.31 12.09
CA ILE A 205 12.92 45.78 13.29
C ILE A 205 14.21 46.51 12.90
N ALA A 206 14.92 46.04 11.87
CA ALA A 206 16.16 46.67 11.42
C ALA A 206 15.96 48.04 10.73
N ALA A 207 14.74 48.36 10.32
CA ALA A 207 14.39 49.62 9.65
C ALA A 207 13.98 50.75 10.63
N GLU A 208 13.82 50.45 11.92
CA GLU A 208 13.48 51.39 12.99
C GLU A 208 14.75 51.92 13.70
#